data_AF-A0A6A4JAV8-F1
#
_entry.id   AF-A0A6A4JAV8-F1
#
_cell.length_a   1.000
_cell.length_b   1.000
_cell.length_c   1.000
_cell.angle_alpha   90.00
_cell.angle_beta   90.00
_cell.angle_gamma   90.00
#
_symmetry.space_group_name_H-M   'P 1'
#
loop_
_entity.id
_entity.type
_entity.pdbx_description
1 polymer ?
#
loop_
_entity_poly.entity_id
_entity_poly.type
_entity_poly.pdbx_seq_one_letter_code
_entity_poly.pdbx_strand_id
1 'polypeptide(L)'
;MKIRDFEKCSFKQDTSGVRIVDKGRTACYSALIDTKGDAKLGVGDMEIHSNISPTQIAANGNSLITSDFVVIDGNIPAETIESVLNISHNNRIPVWFEPTDVLKSQKPFNTNLWTTISCSSPNLFELKEMASAAGVRLDEELLLNNVDGLLKQLLYLGQPLVEHIPILMVTMGKLGMLMLSQCSSDESLRDALLRPRKPEIYARYYPAVPLPNVVNSLGAGDNTAAGFIDGLLRGLTEPECVALGHLASREALQSPMAVPKEFKSYKADSQTKAAYLEVALG
;
A
#
# COMPACT_ATOMS: atom_id res chain seq x y z
N MET A 1 28.71 20.40 -13.97
CA MET A 1 28.08 19.40 -14.86
C MET A 1 26.61 19.77 -14.96
N LYS A 2 26.14 20.15 -16.16
CA LYS A 2 24.79 20.70 -16.37
C LYS A 2 23.76 19.57 -16.24
N ILE A 3 22.79 19.74 -15.35
CA ILE A 3 21.61 18.87 -15.20
C ILE A 3 20.71 19.17 -16.41
N ARG A 4 20.89 18.42 -17.49
CA ARG A 4 19.95 18.25 -18.58
C ARG A 4 19.91 16.75 -18.83
N ASP A 5 18.70 16.20 -18.90
CA ASP A 5 18.33 14.83 -19.29
C ASP A 5 17.39 14.13 -18.28
N PHE A 6 16.39 14.86 -17.76
CA PHE A 6 15.14 14.24 -17.25
C PHE A 6 14.12 13.97 -18.37
N GLU A 7 14.49 14.09 -19.65
CA GLU A 7 13.56 13.99 -20.81
C GLU A 7 13.25 12.56 -21.28
N LYS A 8 13.52 11.51 -20.51
CA LYS A 8 13.27 10.11 -20.94
C LYS A 8 12.39 9.26 -20.02
N CYS A 9 11.56 9.88 -19.20
CA CYS A 9 10.37 9.22 -18.62
C CYS A 9 9.12 9.91 -19.15
N SER A 10 8.23 9.15 -19.80
CA SER A 10 6.96 9.62 -20.39
C SER A 10 5.89 10.00 -19.36
N PHE A 11 6.17 9.88 -18.07
CA PHE A 11 5.27 10.28 -16.99
C PHE A 11 5.53 11.75 -16.59
N LYS A 12 4.71 12.68 -17.08
CA LYS A 12 4.72 14.08 -16.63
C LYS A 12 3.99 14.21 -15.30
N GLN A 13 4.65 13.83 -14.20
CA GLN A 13 4.17 14.12 -12.85
C GLN A 13 4.49 15.57 -12.47
N ASP A 14 3.60 16.24 -11.74
CA ASP A 14 3.92 17.53 -11.13
C ASP A 14 4.90 17.31 -9.96
N THR A 15 6.09 17.90 -10.07
CA THR A 15 7.15 17.80 -9.06
C THR A 15 7.33 19.11 -8.27
N SER A 16 6.38 20.04 -8.34
CA SER A 16 6.45 21.34 -7.65
C SER A 16 6.59 21.21 -6.12
N GLY A 17 6.03 20.15 -5.53
CA GLY A 17 6.17 19.82 -4.11
C GLY A 17 7.47 19.09 -3.71
N VAL A 18 8.33 18.76 -4.68
CA VAL A 18 9.59 18.06 -4.43
C VAL A 18 10.65 19.04 -3.95
N ARG A 19 11.11 18.85 -2.71
CA ARG A 19 12.15 19.68 -2.11
C ARG A 19 13.55 19.18 -2.49
N ILE A 20 14.40 20.10 -2.91
CA ILE A 20 15.84 19.89 -3.04
C ILE A 20 16.51 20.30 -1.72
N VAL A 21 17.25 19.37 -1.12
CA VAL A 21 18.00 19.63 0.13
C VAL A 21 19.44 19.96 -0.24
N ASP A 22 19.91 21.15 0.14
CA ASP A 22 21.31 21.54 -0.11
C ASP A 22 22.26 20.55 0.57
N LYS A 23 23.26 20.07 -0.19
CA LYS A 23 24.22 19.03 0.21
C LYS A 23 23.61 17.68 0.61
N GLY A 24 22.30 17.50 0.44
CA GLY A 24 21.62 16.22 0.65
C GLY A 24 21.96 15.22 -0.46
N ARG A 25 22.08 13.94 -0.09
CA ARG A 25 22.23 12.84 -1.06
C ARG A 25 20.86 12.28 -1.37
N THR A 26 20.51 12.14 -2.65
CA THR A 26 19.29 11.44 -3.04
C THR A 26 19.35 10.00 -2.53
N ALA A 27 18.21 9.51 -2.00
CA ALA A 27 18.11 8.17 -1.47
C ALA A 27 18.55 7.14 -2.52
N CYS A 28 19.33 6.15 -2.09
CA CYS A 28 19.83 5.11 -2.97
C CYS A 28 19.66 3.75 -2.30
N TYR A 29 19.10 2.79 -3.04
CA TYR A 29 18.96 1.41 -2.62
C TYR A 29 19.63 0.48 -3.62
N SER A 30 20.46 -0.42 -3.11
CA SER A 30 21.10 -1.47 -3.89
C SER A 30 20.66 -2.82 -3.36
N ALA A 31 20.06 -3.64 -4.22
CA ALA A 31 19.61 -4.98 -3.86
C ALA A 31 20.34 -6.06 -4.66
N LEU A 32 20.64 -7.17 -4.00
CA LEU A 32 21.10 -8.40 -4.63
C LEU A 32 19.90 -9.33 -4.81
N ILE A 33 19.61 -9.64 -6.08
CA ILE A 33 18.50 -10.49 -6.49
C ILE A 33 19.09 -11.82 -6.98
N ASP A 34 18.52 -12.94 -6.54
CA ASP A 34 18.98 -14.26 -6.96
C ASP A 34 18.43 -14.66 -8.36
N THR A 35 18.83 -15.83 -8.84
CA THR A 35 18.39 -16.35 -10.15
C THR A 35 16.91 -16.72 -10.20
N LYS A 36 16.19 -16.69 -9.06
CA LYS A 36 14.75 -16.92 -8.96
C LYS A 36 13.96 -15.61 -8.89
N GLY A 37 14.65 -14.47 -8.92
CA GLY A 37 14.05 -13.14 -8.80
C GLY A 37 13.78 -12.70 -7.35
N ASP A 38 14.22 -13.47 -6.35
CA ASP A 38 14.02 -13.13 -4.94
C ASP A 38 15.15 -12.19 -4.47
N ALA A 39 14.78 -11.07 -3.83
CA ALA A 39 15.73 -10.20 -3.15
C ALA A 39 16.34 -10.90 -1.92
N LYS A 40 17.68 -10.95 -1.84
CA LYS A 40 18.42 -11.60 -0.73
C LYS A 40 19.07 -10.62 0.22
N LEU A 41 19.55 -9.51 -0.30
CA LEU A 41 20.22 -8.48 0.47
C LEU A 41 19.86 -7.12 -0.11
N GLY A 42 19.64 -6.14 0.75
CA GLY A 42 19.46 -4.75 0.37
C GLY A 42 20.31 -3.84 1.25
N VAL A 43 20.96 -2.86 0.64
CA VAL A 43 21.66 -1.77 1.35
C VAL A 43 21.08 -0.46 0.85
N GLY A 44 20.59 0.36 1.78
CA GLY A 44 19.95 1.64 1.47
C GLY A 44 20.60 2.81 2.21
N ASP A 45 20.99 3.84 1.48
CA ASP A 45 21.22 5.19 1.99
C ASP A 45 19.88 5.94 1.88
N MET A 46 19.12 5.98 2.97
CA MET A 46 17.74 6.48 3.02
C MET A 46 17.56 7.69 3.93
N GLU A 47 18.67 8.25 4.46
CA GLU A 47 18.67 9.30 5.48
C GLU A 47 17.95 10.58 5.03
N ILE A 48 17.96 10.85 3.73
CA ILE A 48 17.33 12.06 3.17
C ILE A 48 15.83 12.16 3.47
N HIS A 49 15.13 11.04 3.64
CA HIS A 49 13.70 11.04 3.99
C HIS A 49 13.43 11.73 5.33
N SER A 50 14.40 11.74 6.25
CA SER A 50 14.32 12.45 7.53
C SER A 50 14.17 13.96 7.38
N ASN A 51 14.42 14.52 6.18
CA ASN A 51 14.27 15.95 5.90
C ASN A 51 12.86 16.34 5.44
N ILE A 52 11.97 15.37 5.21
CA ILE A 52 10.57 15.61 4.86
C ILE A 52 9.85 16.01 6.14
N SER A 53 9.72 17.31 6.38
CA SER A 53 9.26 17.88 7.65
C SER A 53 7.78 18.28 7.64
N PRO A 54 7.14 18.42 8.81
CA PRO A 54 5.78 18.96 8.92
C PRO A 54 5.64 20.35 8.28
N THR A 55 6.67 21.20 8.39
CA THR A 55 6.66 22.54 7.79
C THR A 55 6.55 22.51 6.27
N GLN A 56 7.15 21.50 5.62
CA GLN A 56 7.03 21.31 4.18
C GLN A 56 5.62 20.84 3.80
N ILE A 57 5.01 19.97 4.60
CA ILE A 57 3.62 19.54 4.39
C ILE A 57 2.67 20.74 4.52
N ALA A 58 2.83 21.56 5.56
CA ALA A 58 2.03 22.77 5.78
C ALA A 58 2.18 23.78 4.63
N ALA A 59 3.40 24.00 4.13
CA ALA A 59 3.65 24.89 3.00
C ALA A 59 2.96 24.44 1.70
N ASN A 60 2.72 23.13 1.55
CA ASN A 60 1.99 22.53 0.44
C ASN A 60 0.55 22.14 0.80
N GLY A 61 0.02 22.65 1.93
CA GLY A 61 -1.24 22.21 2.50
C GLY A 61 -2.43 22.35 1.55
N ASN A 62 -2.46 23.37 0.70
CA ASN A 62 -3.52 23.55 -0.29
C ASN A 62 -3.60 22.36 -1.27
N SER A 63 -2.45 21.86 -1.75
CA SER A 63 -2.41 20.71 -2.66
C SER A 63 -2.95 19.45 -1.99
N LEU A 64 -2.62 19.23 -0.71
CA LEU A 64 -3.18 18.13 0.07
C LEU A 64 -4.70 18.31 0.20
N ILE A 65 -5.17 19.50 0.60
CA ILE A 65 -6.58 19.79 0.86
C ILE A 65 -7.46 19.57 -0.38
N THR A 66 -6.96 19.89 -1.56
CA THR A 66 -7.70 19.72 -2.82
C THR A 66 -7.56 18.32 -3.43
N SER A 67 -6.79 17.42 -2.83
CA SER A 67 -6.59 16.07 -3.35
C SER A 67 -7.79 15.17 -3.07
N ASP A 68 -8.19 14.36 -4.05
CA ASP A 68 -9.20 13.31 -3.85
C ASP A 68 -8.72 12.21 -2.88
N PHE A 69 -7.39 12.03 -2.79
CA PHE A 69 -6.76 10.93 -2.10
C PHE A 69 -5.28 11.26 -1.78
N VAL A 70 -4.79 10.89 -0.61
CA VAL A 70 -3.39 11.10 -0.21
C VAL A 70 -2.71 9.75 0.03
N VAL A 71 -1.54 9.55 -0.57
CA VAL A 71 -0.70 8.36 -0.34
C VAL A 71 0.54 8.79 0.44
N ILE A 72 0.81 8.11 1.55
CA ILE A 72 2.03 8.25 2.33
C ILE A 72 2.65 6.88 2.58
N ASP A 73 3.96 6.85 2.71
CA ASP A 73 4.69 5.63 3.04
C ASP A 73 5.35 5.71 4.43
N GLY A 74 5.90 4.59 4.88
CA GLY A 74 6.62 4.52 6.16
C GLY A 74 7.98 5.23 6.15
N ASN A 75 8.50 5.70 5.01
CA ASN A 75 9.83 6.30 4.93
C ASN A 75 9.89 7.68 5.59
N ILE A 76 8.78 8.43 5.61
CA ILE A 76 8.76 9.79 6.17
C ILE A 76 8.79 9.76 7.73
N PRO A 77 9.22 10.84 8.39
CA PRO A 77 9.24 10.94 9.86
C PRO A 77 7.86 10.78 10.50
N ALA A 78 7.81 10.32 11.75
CA ALA A 78 6.55 10.07 12.45
C ALA A 78 5.75 11.36 12.67
N GLU A 79 6.43 12.46 13.01
CA GLU A 79 5.85 13.79 13.14
C GLU A 79 5.27 14.32 11.82
N THR A 80 5.84 13.89 10.68
CA THR A 80 5.35 14.24 9.35
C THR A 80 4.13 13.42 8.98
N ILE A 81 4.12 12.12 9.30
CA ILE A 81 2.90 11.28 9.20
C ILE A 81 1.78 11.92 10.01
N GLU A 82 2.05 12.28 11.27
CA GLU A 82 1.08 12.93 12.15
C GLU A 82 0.52 14.22 11.53
N SER A 83 1.39 15.06 10.98
CA SER A 83 0.99 16.31 10.29
C SER A 83 0.07 16.03 9.09
N VAL A 84 0.37 15.01 8.27
CA VAL A 84 -0.49 14.63 7.14
C VAL A 84 -1.83 14.13 7.64
N LEU A 85 -1.84 13.20 8.61
CA LEU A 85 -3.07 12.64 9.16
C LEU A 85 -3.94 13.72 9.81
N ASN A 86 -3.36 14.69 10.51
CA ASN A 86 -4.10 15.80 11.09
C ASN A 86 -4.77 16.68 10.01
N ILE A 87 -4.05 17.02 8.93
CA ILE A 87 -4.63 17.79 7.81
C ILE A 87 -5.74 16.98 7.15
N SER A 88 -5.51 15.70 6.86
CA SER A 88 -6.48 14.80 6.25
C SER A 88 -7.73 14.61 7.10
N HIS A 89 -7.57 14.46 8.42
CA HIS A 89 -8.67 14.34 9.37
C HIS A 89 -9.59 15.57 9.31
N ASN A 90 -9.01 16.76 9.42
CA ASN A 90 -9.75 18.02 9.46
C ASN A 90 -10.47 18.34 8.13
N ASN A 91 -9.98 17.80 7.02
CA ASN A 91 -10.53 18.04 5.68
C ASN A 91 -11.26 16.83 5.08
N ARG A 92 -11.37 15.72 5.84
CA ARG A 92 -12.01 14.45 5.41
C ARG A 92 -11.42 13.87 4.12
N ILE A 93 -10.09 13.85 4.02
CA ILE A 93 -9.38 13.34 2.86
C ILE A 93 -8.95 11.90 3.13
N PRO A 94 -9.32 10.93 2.28
CA PRO A 94 -8.87 9.56 2.45
C PRO A 94 -7.35 9.43 2.34
N VAL A 95 -6.76 8.62 3.22
CA VAL A 95 -5.31 8.38 3.28
C VAL A 95 -5.00 6.91 3.07
N TRP A 96 -4.10 6.62 2.14
CA TRP A 96 -3.41 5.34 2.02
C TRP A 96 -2.07 5.39 2.72
N PHE A 97 -1.84 4.47 3.65
CA PHE A 97 -0.56 4.27 4.28
C PHE A 97 0.11 3.00 3.74
N GLU A 98 1.27 3.14 3.11
CA GLU A 98 2.11 2.03 2.68
C GLU A 98 3.20 1.77 3.74
N PRO A 99 3.13 0.67 4.52
CA PRO A 99 4.06 0.44 5.63
C PRO A 99 5.53 0.42 5.23
N THR A 100 5.86 -0.01 4.00
CA THR A 100 7.22 -0.10 3.43
C THR A 100 8.17 -1.11 4.10
N ASP A 101 8.19 -1.14 5.43
CA ASP A 101 9.08 -1.96 6.23
C ASP A 101 8.47 -2.22 7.61
N VAL A 102 8.81 -3.39 8.16
CA VAL A 102 8.37 -3.88 9.48
C VAL A 102 8.59 -2.84 10.59
N LEU A 103 9.75 -2.18 10.63
CA LEU A 103 10.08 -1.22 11.68
C LEU A 103 9.37 0.14 11.50
N LYS A 104 8.89 0.43 10.28
CA LYS A 104 8.25 1.70 9.93
C LYS A 104 6.72 1.63 10.04
N SER A 105 6.16 0.43 9.98
CA SER A 105 4.72 0.17 10.00
C SER A 105 4.01 0.72 11.25
N GLN A 106 4.72 0.83 12.37
CA GLN A 106 4.18 1.30 13.66
C GLN A 106 4.11 2.83 13.77
N LYS A 107 4.82 3.59 12.92
CA LYS A 107 4.94 5.05 13.06
C LYS A 107 3.59 5.78 13.19
N PRO A 108 2.53 5.45 12.44
CA PRO A 108 1.24 6.14 12.59
C PRO A 108 0.58 5.95 13.96
N PHE A 109 0.86 4.83 14.64
CA PHE A 109 0.19 4.42 15.88
C PHE A 109 0.68 5.16 17.13
N ASN A 110 1.67 6.05 16.98
CA ASN A 110 2.16 6.89 18.08
C ASN A 110 1.10 7.88 18.62
N THR A 111 0.07 8.17 17.83
CA THR A 111 -1.07 9.02 18.24
C THR A 111 -2.38 8.42 17.77
N ASN A 112 -3.51 8.83 18.35
CA ASN A 112 -4.85 8.35 17.94
C ASN A 112 -5.24 8.73 16.50
N LEU A 113 -4.44 9.54 15.81
CA LEU A 113 -4.69 9.95 14.43
C LEU A 113 -4.55 8.80 13.42
N TRP A 114 -3.93 7.66 13.80
CA TRP A 114 -3.87 6.47 12.94
C TRP A 114 -5.24 6.02 12.43
N THR A 115 -6.32 6.29 13.19
CA THR A 115 -7.71 6.01 12.82
C THR A 115 -8.22 6.82 11.60
N THR A 116 -7.45 7.82 11.16
CA THR A 116 -7.68 8.60 9.94
C THR A 116 -7.24 7.85 8.68
N ILE A 117 -6.34 6.86 8.81
CA ILE A 117 -5.91 6.02 7.71
C ILE A 117 -7.14 5.31 7.14
N SER A 118 -7.33 5.45 5.83
CA SER A 118 -8.48 4.90 5.11
C SER A 118 -8.14 3.57 4.47
N CYS A 119 -6.90 3.45 3.97
CA CYS A 119 -6.38 2.27 3.32
C CYS A 119 -4.97 1.94 3.83
N SER A 120 -4.61 0.66 3.89
CA SER A 120 -3.23 0.23 4.10
C SER A 120 -2.93 -1.10 3.41
N SER A 121 -1.67 -1.31 3.03
CA SER A 121 -1.23 -2.49 2.26
C SER A 121 -0.08 -3.30 2.87
N PRO A 122 -0.17 -3.67 4.17
CA PRO A 122 0.90 -4.40 4.82
C PRO A 122 1.10 -5.80 4.22
N ASN A 123 2.32 -6.33 4.32
CA ASN A 123 2.52 -7.78 4.33
C ASN A 123 2.23 -8.38 5.72
N LEU A 124 2.32 -9.70 5.87
CA LEU A 124 2.11 -10.39 7.16
C LEU A 124 2.96 -9.82 8.32
N PHE A 125 4.23 -9.50 8.07
CA PHE A 125 5.15 -9.05 9.11
C PHE A 125 4.85 -7.62 9.53
N GLU A 126 4.57 -6.74 8.57
CA GLU A 126 4.11 -5.37 8.85
C GLU A 126 2.77 -5.36 9.59
N LEU A 127 1.83 -6.24 9.18
CA LEU A 127 0.54 -6.34 9.85
C LEU A 127 0.69 -6.74 11.32
N LYS A 128 1.59 -7.67 11.64
CA LYS A 128 1.87 -8.05 13.04
C LYS A 128 2.33 -6.85 13.86
N GLU A 129 3.24 -6.04 13.32
CA GLU A 129 3.74 -4.86 14.00
C GLU A 129 2.66 -3.77 14.15
N MET A 130 1.85 -3.54 13.11
CA MET A 130 0.70 -2.63 13.17
C MET A 130 -0.33 -3.08 14.23
N ALA A 131 -0.68 -4.36 14.22
CA ALA A 131 -1.64 -4.95 15.17
C ALA A 131 -1.10 -4.86 16.61
N SER A 132 0.17 -5.18 16.83
CA SER A 132 0.85 -5.01 18.12
C SER A 132 0.82 -3.55 18.60
N ALA A 133 1.11 -2.59 17.72
CA ALA A 133 1.05 -1.17 18.04
C ALA A 133 -0.38 -0.68 18.34
N ALA A 134 -1.40 -1.32 17.76
CA ALA A 134 -2.82 -1.11 18.10
C ALA A 134 -3.28 -1.87 19.36
N GLY A 135 -2.38 -2.60 20.04
CA GLY A 135 -2.69 -3.33 21.27
C GLY A 135 -3.22 -4.76 21.06
N VAL A 136 -3.20 -5.27 19.82
CA VAL A 136 -3.59 -6.65 19.49
C VAL A 136 -2.38 -7.57 19.64
N ARG A 137 -2.50 -8.61 20.46
CA ARG A 137 -1.44 -9.62 20.64
C ARG A 137 -1.83 -10.91 19.99
N LEU A 138 -0.99 -11.43 19.11
CA LEU A 138 -1.24 -12.70 18.44
C LEU A 138 -1.29 -13.85 19.45
N ASP A 139 -2.33 -14.68 19.35
CA ASP A 139 -2.39 -15.96 20.03
C ASP A 139 -1.51 -17.00 19.31
N GLU A 140 -0.58 -17.62 20.04
CA GLU A 140 0.32 -18.65 19.50
C GLU A 140 -0.46 -19.88 18.99
N GLU A 141 -1.67 -20.14 19.50
CA GLU A 141 -2.52 -21.24 19.06
C GLU A 141 -3.03 -21.08 17.62
N LEU A 142 -3.01 -19.85 17.07
CA LEU A 142 -3.41 -19.54 15.70
C LEU A 142 -2.30 -19.82 14.67
N LEU A 143 -1.11 -20.23 15.10
CA LEU A 143 0.03 -20.53 14.23
C LEU A 143 -0.11 -21.91 13.57
N LEU A 144 -0.90 -21.96 12.49
CA LEU A 144 -1.06 -23.13 11.65
C LEU A 144 -0.23 -22.98 10.35
N ASN A 145 0.51 -24.03 9.99
CA ASN A 145 1.43 -24.02 8.84
C ASN A 145 0.75 -24.34 7.50
N ASN A 146 -0.45 -23.82 7.26
CA ASN A 146 -1.17 -23.95 5.99
C ASN A 146 -1.91 -22.65 5.64
N VAL A 147 -2.50 -22.59 4.45
CA VAL A 147 -3.19 -21.37 3.96
C VAL A 147 -4.35 -20.98 4.87
N ASP A 148 -5.18 -21.93 5.29
CA ASP A 148 -6.32 -21.64 6.19
C ASP A 148 -5.86 -21.09 7.54
N GLY A 149 -4.76 -21.61 8.05
CA GLY A 149 -4.06 -21.15 9.24
C GLY A 149 -3.58 -19.72 9.14
N LEU A 150 -2.88 -19.43 8.04
CA LEU A 150 -2.44 -18.08 7.73
C LEU A 150 -3.64 -17.12 7.61
N LEU A 151 -4.70 -17.51 6.91
CA LEU A 151 -5.91 -16.69 6.79
C LEU A 151 -6.52 -16.39 8.16
N LYS A 152 -6.66 -17.39 9.05
CA LYS A 152 -7.11 -17.17 10.44
C LYS A 152 -6.22 -16.21 11.22
N GLN A 153 -4.90 -16.37 11.10
CA GLN A 153 -3.94 -15.45 11.71
C GLN A 153 -4.11 -14.02 11.19
N LEU A 154 -4.27 -13.84 9.89
CA LEU A 154 -4.46 -12.52 9.28
C LEU A 154 -5.79 -11.89 9.68
N LEU A 155 -6.87 -12.67 9.76
CA LEU A 155 -8.17 -12.21 10.26
C LEU A 155 -8.06 -11.70 11.68
N TYR A 156 -7.45 -12.50 12.57
CA TYR A 156 -7.28 -12.15 13.98
C TYR A 156 -6.51 -10.84 14.17
N LEU A 157 -5.44 -10.64 13.39
CA LEU A 157 -4.63 -9.42 13.45
C LEU A 157 -5.29 -8.21 12.78
N GLY A 158 -5.97 -8.44 11.66
CA GLY A 158 -6.49 -7.37 10.79
C GLY A 158 -7.86 -6.84 11.19
N GLN A 159 -8.75 -7.67 11.75
CA GLN A 159 -10.11 -7.26 12.11
C GLN A 159 -10.16 -6.04 13.03
N PRO A 160 -9.39 -5.97 14.14
CA PRO A 160 -9.42 -4.79 15.02
C PRO A 160 -8.90 -3.52 14.33
N LEU A 161 -7.99 -3.66 13.36
CA LEU A 161 -7.52 -2.53 12.57
C LEU A 161 -8.59 -2.05 11.59
N VAL A 162 -9.36 -2.96 10.99
CA VAL A 162 -10.35 -2.65 9.95
C VAL A 162 -11.57 -1.90 10.48
N GLU A 163 -11.86 -2.03 11.79
CA GLU A 163 -12.82 -1.15 12.48
C GLU A 163 -12.47 0.35 12.29
N HIS A 164 -11.18 0.64 12.13
CA HIS A 164 -10.65 1.99 11.99
C HIS A 164 -10.02 2.30 10.62
N ILE A 165 -9.58 1.29 9.88
CA ILE A 165 -8.96 1.36 8.55
C ILE A 165 -9.86 0.60 7.56
N PRO A 166 -10.83 1.28 6.91
CA PRO A 166 -11.90 0.62 6.15
C PRO A 166 -11.46 -0.32 5.02
N ILE A 167 -10.24 -0.19 4.51
CA ILE A 167 -9.69 -1.05 3.46
C ILE A 167 -8.28 -1.50 3.88
N LEU A 168 -8.10 -2.79 4.15
CA LEU A 168 -6.82 -3.37 4.50
C LEU A 168 -6.46 -4.47 3.50
N MET A 169 -5.44 -4.22 2.68
CA MET A 169 -4.95 -5.16 1.66
C MET A 169 -3.70 -5.88 2.19
N VAL A 170 -3.88 -7.08 2.73
CA VAL A 170 -2.75 -7.83 3.28
C VAL A 170 -2.10 -8.69 2.21
N THR A 171 -0.85 -8.38 1.85
CA THR A 171 -0.11 -9.11 0.81
C THR A 171 0.61 -10.34 1.37
N MET A 172 0.59 -11.45 0.61
CA MET A 172 1.16 -12.75 0.99
C MET A 172 2.06 -13.34 -0.11
N GLY A 173 2.62 -12.50 -0.98
CA GLY A 173 3.52 -12.91 -2.06
C GLY A 173 2.89 -13.98 -2.96
N LYS A 174 3.51 -15.17 -3.04
CA LYS A 174 3.06 -16.29 -3.89
C LYS A 174 1.70 -16.88 -3.49
N LEU A 175 1.17 -16.53 -2.31
CA LEU A 175 -0.16 -16.93 -1.89
C LEU A 175 -1.24 -15.95 -2.35
N GLY A 176 -0.88 -14.72 -2.74
CA GLY A 176 -1.83 -13.70 -3.18
C GLY A 176 -2.06 -12.65 -2.11
N MET A 177 -3.32 -12.28 -1.86
CA MET A 177 -3.67 -11.24 -0.89
C MET A 177 -5.00 -11.53 -0.20
N LEU A 178 -5.12 -11.05 1.03
CA LEU A 178 -6.37 -11.03 1.79
C LEU A 178 -6.84 -9.58 1.86
N MET A 179 -8.04 -9.33 1.36
CA MET A 179 -8.75 -8.08 1.57
C MET A 179 -9.60 -8.20 2.82
N LEU A 180 -9.44 -7.26 3.73
CA LEU A 180 -10.39 -6.98 4.80
C LEU A 180 -10.96 -5.59 4.55
N SER A 181 -12.28 -5.49 4.38
CA SER A 181 -12.91 -4.20 4.05
C SER A 181 -14.27 -4.00 4.67
N GLN A 182 -14.65 -2.73 4.90
CA GLN A 182 -16.00 -2.33 5.28
C GLN A 182 -16.90 -2.08 4.05
N CYS A 183 -16.64 -2.83 2.96
CA CYS A 183 -17.24 -2.67 1.65
C CYS A 183 -17.66 -4.03 1.06
N SER A 184 -18.88 -4.12 0.54
CA SER A 184 -19.32 -5.30 -0.20
C SER A 184 -18.60 -5.40 -1.56
N SER A 185 -18.59 -6.58 -2.19
CA SER A 185 -17.83 -6.83 -3.42
C SER A 185 -18.45 -6.19 -4.68
N ASP A 186 -19.67 -5.70 -4.57
CA ASP A 186 -20.44 -5.02 -5.59
C ASP A 186 -20.51 -3.49 -5.39
N GLU A 187 -20.04 -2.99 -4.25
CA GLU A 187 -19.95 -1.56 -3.95
C GLU A 187 -18.64 -0.96 -4.48
N SER A 188 -18.72 0.28 -4.97
CA SER A 188 -17.55 1.10 -5.36
C SER A 188 -16.71 1.42 -4.12
N LEU A 189 -15.40 1.12 -4.18
CA LEU A 189 -14.51 1.43 -3.06
C LEU A 189 -14.41 2.92 -2.77
N ARG A 190 -14.47 3.76 -3.82
CA ARG A 190 -14.47 5.22 -3.66
C ARG A 190 -15.69 5.69 -2.87
N ASP A 191 -16.86 5.16 -3.22
CA ASP A 191 -18.10 5.55 -2.55
C ASP A 191 -18.10 5.06 -1.09
N ALA A 192 -17.57 3.85 -0.85
CA ALA A 192 -17.39 3.31 0.49
C ALA A 192 -16.51 4.19 1.39
N LEU A 193 -15.47 4.83 0.84
CA LEU A 193 -14.60 5.76 1.57
C LEU A 193 -15.23 7.14 1.84
N LEU A 194 -16.19 7.56 1.01
CA LEU A 194 -16.83 8.87 1.14
C LEU A 194 -18.11 8.85 1.99
N ARG A 195 -18.71 7.67 2.21
CA ARG A 195 -19.89 7.51 3.06
C ARG A 195 -19.54 7.33 4.54
N PRO A 196 -20.52 7.46 5.45
CA PRO A 196 -20.34 7.02 6.84
C PRO A 196 -19.91 5.56 6.93
N ARG A 197 -19.02 5.27 7.90
CA ARG A 197 -18.52 3.92 8.14
C ARG A 197 -19.65 2.98 8.54
N LYS A 198 -19.52 1.74 8.08
CA LYS A 198 -20.42 0.62 8.35
C LYS A 198 -19.69 -0.37 9.28
N PRO A 199 -20.38 -0.98 10.25
CA PRO A 199 -19.75 -1.95 11.15
C PRO A 199 -19.45 -3.28 10.45
N GLU A 200 -20.10 -3.58 9.33
CA GLU A 200 -19.89 -4.83 8.60
C GLU A 200 -18.48 -4.89 8.02
N ILE A 201 -17.78 -5.98 8.33
CA ILE A 201 -16.48 -6.33 7.77
C ILE A 201 -16.67 -7.49 6.80
N TYR A 202 -15.96 -7.47 5.68
CA TYR A 202 -15.87 -8.55 4.72
C TYR A 202 -14.42 -8.99 4.60
N ALA A 203 -14.21 -10.30 4.47
CA ALA A 203 -12.89 -10.87 4.24
C ALA A 203 -12.88 -11.70 2.97
N ARG A 204 -12.02 -11.34 2.01
CA ARG A 204 -11.92 -12.02 0.71
C ARG A 204 -10.48 -12.36 0.41
N TYR A 205 -10.23 -13.64 0.23
CA TYR A 205 -8.93 -14.14 -0.18
C TYR A 205 -8.86 -14.22 -1.70
N TYR A 206 -7.88 -13.53 -2.28
CA TYR A 206 -7.58 -13.52 -3.70
C TYR A 206 -6.28 -14.32 -3.93
N PRO A 207 -6.37 -15.58 -4.37
CA PRO A 207 -5.19 -16.40 -4.62
C PRO A 207 -4.30 -15.79 -5.71
N ALA A 208 -2.99 -15.86 -5.53
CA ALA A 208 -2.07 -15.45 -6.59
C ALA A 208 -2.25 -16.32 -7.84
N VAL A 209 -2.23 -15.68 -9.01
CA VAL A 209 -2.14 -16.40 -10.28
C VAL A 209 -0.69 -16.87 -10.47
N PRO A 210 -0.42 -18.18 -10.63
CA PRO A 210 0.93 -18.68 -10.85
C PRO A 210 1.59 -17.99 -12.04
N LEU A 211 2.78 -17.44 -11.81
CA LEU A 211 3.53 -16.71 -12.82
C LEU A 211 4.88 -17.39 -13.06
N PRO A 212 5.09 -18.01 -14.23
CA PRO A 212 6.41 -18.52 -14.59
C PRO A 212 7.35 -17.35 -14.89
N ASN A 213 8.66 -17.58 -14.67
CA ASN A 213 9.74 -16.65 -15.01
C ASN A 213 9.67 -15.29 -14.28
N VAL A 214 9.58 -15.32 -12.95
CA VAL A 214 9.81 -14.13 -12.14
C VAL A 214 11.26 -13.66 -12.34
N VAL A 215 11.40 -12.40 -12.72
CA VAL A 215 12.68 -11.73 -12.97
C VAL A 215 13.12 -10.94 -11.74
N ASN A 216 12.19 -10.21 -11.10
CA ASN A 216 12.47 -9.34 -9.97
C ASN A 216 11.23 -9.20 -9.09
N SER A 217 11.33 -9.53 -7.79
CA SER A 217 10.23 -9.36 -6.84
C SER A 217 10.10 -7.96 -6.24
N LEU A 218 11.12 -7.10 -6.42
CA LEU A 218 11.11 -5.75 -5.85
C LEU A 218 10.07 -4.87 -6.54
N GLY A 219 9.36 -4.07 -5.75
CA GLY A 219 8.30 -3.19 -6.24
C GLY A 219 6.99 -3.92 -6.60
N ALA A 220 6.93 -5.25 -6.54
CA ALA A 220 5.69 -5.97 -6.85
C ALA A 220 4.51 -5.54 -5.96
N GLY A 221 4.77 -5.26 -4.68
CA GLY A 221 3.80 -4.67 -3.74
C GLY A 221 3.36 -3.27 -4.17
N ASP A 222 4.31 -2.36 -4.40
CA ASP A 222 4.05 -0.98 -4.85
C ASP A 222 3.21 -0.93 -6.14
N ASN A 223 3.52 -1.79 -7.11
CA ASN A 223 2.75 -1.88 -8.35
C ASN A 223 1.34 -2.46 -8.11
N THR A 224 1.21 -3.39 -7.16
CA THR A 224 -0.11 -3.89 -6.73
C THR A 224 -0.94 -2.75 -6.14
N ALA A 225 -0.37 -1.99 -5.21
CA ALA A 225 -1.02 -0.84 -4.59
C ALA A 225 -1.38 0.23 -5.64
N ALA A 226 -0.46 0.55 -6.56
CA ALA A 226 -0.71 1.53 -7.62
C ALA A 226 -1.86 1.11 -8.55
N GLY A 227 -1.90 -0.16 -8.99
CA GLY A 227 -2.99 -0.69 -9.80
C GLY A 227 -4.33 -0.70 -9.06
N PHE A 228 -4.31 -1.03 -7.77
CA PHE A 228 -5.50 -1.00 -6.92
C PHE A 228 -6.02 0.44 -6.74
N ILE A 229 -5.13 1.39 -6.42
CA ILE A 229 -5.48 2.82 -6.25
C ILE A 229 -6.03 3.40 -7.54
N ASP A 230 -5.47 3.06 -8.71
CA ASP A 230 -6.01 3.48 -10.00
C ASP A 230 -7.46 2.99 -10.20
N GLY A 231 -7.76 1.74 -9.85
CA GLY A 231 -9.13 1.22 -9.86
C GLY A 231 -10.05 1.94 -8.88
N LEU A 232 -9.56 2.20 -7.66
CA LEU A 232 -10.30 2.91 -6.63
C LEU A 232 -10.67 4.32 -7.09
N LEU A 233 -9.72 5.08 -7.65
CA LEU A 233 -9.97 6.44 -8.13
C LEU A 233 -11.00 6.49 -9.28
N ARG A 234 -11.05 5.42 -10.08
CA ARG A 234 -12.05 5.22 -11.16
C ARG A 234 -13.42 4.77 -10.64
N GLY A 235 -13.58 4.55 -9.33
CA GLY A 235 -14.85 4.12 -8.73
C GLY A 235 -15.19 2.64 -8.98
N LEU A 236 -14.17 1.79 -9.17
CA LEU A 236 -14.37 0.36 -9.39
C LEU A 236 -14.66 -0.38 -8.08
N THR A 237 -15.21 -1.59 -8.22
CA THR A 237 -15.44 -2.52 -7.10
C THR A 237 -14.13 -3.15 -6.62
N GLU A 238 -14.11 -3.70 -5.40
CA GLU A 238 -12.91 -4.34 -4.83
C GLU A 238 -12.32 -5.43 -5.76
N PRO A 239 -13.10 -6.38 -6.33
CA PRO A 239 -12.53 -7.39 -7.21
C PRO A 239 -11.91 -6.83 -8.49
N GLU A 240 -12.42 -5.71 -8.99
CA GLU A 240 -11.88 -5.02 -10.18
C GLU A 240 -10.57 -4.29 -9.84
N CYS A 241 -10.51 -3.65 -8.66
CA CYS A 241 -9.28 -3.03 -8.16
C CYS A 241 -8.18 -4.07 -7.93
N VAL A 242 -8.51 -5.22 -7.33
CA VAL A 242 -7.57 -6.34 -7.17
C VAL A 242 -7.10 -6.88 -8.52
N ALA A 243 -7.99 -6.98 -9.52
CA ALA A 243 -7.59 -7.39 -10.86
C ALA A 243 -6.54 -6.46 -11.48
N LEU A 244 -6.71 -5.14 -11.35
CA LEU A 244 -5.71 -4.16 -11.79
C LEU A 244 -4.40 -4.28 -11.00
N GLY A 245 -4.47 -4.46 -9.68
CA GLY A 245 -3.29 -4.70 -8.84
C GLY A 245 -2.51 -5.94 -9.26
N HIS A 246 -3.19 -7.08 -9.50
CA HIS A 246 -2.56 -8.29 -10.00
C HIS A 246 -1.91 -8.10 -11.38
N LEU A 247 -2.56 -7.39 -12.30
CA LEU A 247 -2.00 -7.10 -13.62
C LEU A 247 -0.72 -6.24 -13.51
N ALA A 248 -0.75 -5.20 -12.68
CA ALA A 248 0.40 -4.33 -12.45
C ALA A 248 1.57 -5.10 -11.78
N SER A 249 1.26 -5.90 -10.75
CA SER A 249 2.23 -6.76 -10.07
C SER A 249 2.88 -7.76 -11.03
N ARG A 250 2.09 -8.37 -11.92
CA ARG A 250 2.60 -9.31 -12.93
C ARG A 250 3.61 -8.66 -13.87
N GLU A 251 3.32 -7.46 -14.37
CA GLU A 251 4.27 -6.75 -15.24
C GLU A 251 5.55 -6.37 -14.48
N ALA A 252 5.43 -5.96 -13.22
CA ALA A 252 6.58 -5.68 -12.35
C ALA A 252 7.45 -6.94 -12.12
N LEU A 253 6.84 -8.07 -11.81
CA LEU A 253 7.53 -9.34 -11.57
C LEU A 253 8.30 -9.85 -12.79
N GLN A 254 7.87 -9.50 -14.00
CA GLN A 254 8.51 -9.88 -15.26
C GLN A 254 9.50 -8.81 -15.78
N SER A 255 9.59 -7.68 -15.10
CA SER A 255 10.49 -6.59 -15.43
C SER A 255 11.81 -6.73 -14.67
N PRO A 256 12.95 -6.32 -15.24
CA PRO A 256 14.21 -6.20 -14.49
C PRO A 256 14.19 -5.01 -13.51
N MET A 257 13.29 -4.05 -13.70
CA MET A 257 13.13 -2.84 -12.87
C MET A 257 11.95 -3.00 -11.90
N ALA A 258 12.05 -2.37 -10.74
CA ALA A 258 10.97 -2.37 -9.73
C ALA A 258 9.64 -1.79 -10.25
N VAL A 259 9.71 -0.85 -11.19
CA VAL A 259 8.56 -0.36 -11.95
C VAL A 259 8.86 -0.60 -13.44
N PRO A 260 7.98 -1.29 -14.18
CA PRO A 260 8.12 -1.45 -15.63
C PRO A 260 8.16 -0.09 -16.34
N LYS A 261 8.93 0.00 -17.44
CA LYS A 261 8.98 1.22 -18.26
C LYS A 261 7.64 1.55 -18.90
N GLU A 262 6.92 0.50 -19.27
CA GLU A 262 5.60 0.58 -19.89
C GLU A 262 4.75 -0.54 -19.30
N PHE A 263 3.52 -0.22 -18.93
CA PHE A 263 2.51 -1.23 -18.67
C PHE A 263 1.84 -1.54 -19.99
N LYS A 264 1.67 -2.83 -20.30
CA LYS A 264 0.84 -3.22 -21.44
C LYS A 264 -0.53 -2.58 -21.26
N SER A 265 -1.01 -1.88 -22.29
CA SER A 265 -2.37 -1.37 -22.30
C SER A 265 -3.32 -2.56 -22.34
N TYR A 266 -3.69 -3.04 -21.17
CA TYR A 266 -4.88 -3.87 -21.06
C TYR A 266 -6.02 -2.95 -21.48
N LYS A 267 -6.78 -3.35 -22.52
CA LYS A 267 -8.13 -2.83 -22.64
C LYS A 267 -8.78 -3.24 -21.33
N ALA A 268 -8.80 -2.31 -20.37
CA ALA A 268 -9.59 -2.43 -19.19
C ALA A 268 -11.04 -2.32 -19.68
N ASP A 269 -11.51 -3.39 -20.34
CA ASP A 269 -12.92 -3.69 -20.31
C ASP A 269 -13.18 -3.83 -18.81
N SER A 270 -13.89 -2.83 -18.29
CA SER A 270 -14.25 -2.57 -16.90
C SER A 270 -15.18 -3.67 -16.34
N GLN A 271 -14.82 -4.93 -16.59
CA GLN A 271 -15.60 -6.13 -16.33
C GLN A 271 -14.73 -7.32 -15.89
N THR A 272 -13.39 -7.20 -15.90
CA THR A 272 -12.54 -8.29 -15.38
C THR A 272 -12.44 -8.18 -13.86
N LYS A 273 -13.20 -9.03 -13.16
CA LYS A 273 -13.14 -9.18 -11.70
C LYS A 273 -12.13 -10.26 -11.33
N ALA A 274 -11.29 -10.01 -10.33
CA ALA A 274 -10.46 -11.06 -9.75
C ALA A 274 -11.35 -12.08 -9.02
N ALA A 275 -11.06 -13.37 -9.23
CA ALA A 275 -11.74 -14.43 -8.50
C ALA A 275 -11.26 -14.46 -7.05
N TYR A 276 -12.18 -14.70 -6.12
CA TYR A 276 -11.90 -14.73 -4.70
C TYR A 276 -12.69 -15.83 -3.97
N LEU A 277 -12.23 -16.13 -2.76
CA LEU A 277 -12.94 -16.95 -1.79
C LEU A 277 -13.36 -16.05 -0.62
N GLU A 278 -14.66 -16.07 -0.28
CA GLU A 278 -15.12 -15.45 0.97
C GLU A 278 -14.52 -16.21 2.15
N VAL A 279 -13.98 -15.48 3.12
CA VAL A 279 -13.40 -16.04 4.33
C VAL A 279 -14.31 -15.68 5.51
N ALA A 280 -14.77 -16.68 6.25
CA ALA A 280 -15.60 -16.45 7.43
C ALA A 280 -14.78 -15.72 8.51
N LEU A 281 -15.37 -14.69 9.11
CA LEU A 281 -14.71 -13.85 10.13
C LEU A 281 -14.49 -14.55 11.48
N GLY A 282 -15.14 -15.70 11.71
CA GLY A 282 -15.09 -16.43 12.99
C GLY A 282 -16.19 -16.00 13.94
#